data_AF-A0A813UZN0-F1
#
_entry.id   AF-A0A813UZN0-F1
#
_cell.length_a   1.000
_cell.length_b   1.000
_cell.length_c   1.000
_cell.angle_alpha   90.00
_cell.angle_beta   90.00
_cell.angle_gamma   90.00
#
_symmetry.space_group_name_H-M   'P 1'
#
loop_
_entity.id
_entity.type
_entity.pdbx_description
1 polymer ?
#
loop_
_entity_poly.entity_id
_entity_poly.type
_entity_poly.pdbx_seq_one_letter_code
_entity_poly.pdbx_strand_id
1 'polypeptide(L)'
;MTSQTVIIETKILWRCEYSKKYACHGGLHTKLNYEFIKTVGEHENHTGNPRCEATRKYYEQLRQESEQNQTNPHNILIQINIGVPDEVRIQLSSNHHLKRNIRRWRQENTTEPTPTNINFPVIP
;
A
#
# COMPACT_ATOMS: atom_id res chain seq x y z
N MET A 1 -12.16 -24.90 42.25
CA MET A 1 -12.90 -24.73 40.98
C MET A 1 -12.08 -23.81 40.08
N THR A 2 -11.23 -24.38 39.24
CA THR A 2 -10.33 -23.63 38.33
C THR A 2 -11.02 -23.47 36.99
N SER A 3 -11.41 -22.23 36.67
CA SER A 3 -11.95 -21.86 35.36
C SER A 3 -10.91 -22.13 34.28
N GLN A 4 -11.26 -22.95 33.30
CA GLN A 4 -10.46 -23.12 32.08
C GLN A 4 -10.79 -21.99 31.10
N THR A 5 -9.78 -21.23 30.71
CA THR A 5 -9.87 -20.21 29.65
C THR A 5 -9.80 -20.93 28.30
N VAL A 6 -10.91 -20.93 27.55
CA VAL A 6 -10.91 -21.42 26.16
C VAL A 6 -10.35 -20.30 25.28
N ILE A 7 -9.07 -20.41 24.89
CA ILE A 7 -8.46 -19.50 23.92
C ILE A 7 -8.80 -20.01 22.52
N ILE A 8 -9.79 -19.39 21.85
CA ILE A 8 -10.07 -19.63 20.43
C ILE A 8 -9.25 -18.62 19.63
N GLU A 9 -8.00 -18.96 19.27
CA GLU A 9 -7.23 -18.15 18.34
C GLU A 9 -7.81 -18.29 16.93
N THR A 10 -8.50 -17.25 16.44
CA THR A 10 -8.95 -17.18 15.05
C THR A 10 -7.76 -16.91 14.12
N LYS A 11 -7.81 -17.46 12.90
CA LYS A 11 -6.75 -17.35 11.89
C LYS A 11 -7.16 -16.48 10.72
N ILE A 12 -6.21 -15.80 10.10
CA ILE A 12 -6.35 -15.06 8.85
C ILE A 12 -5.86 -15.94 7.71
N LEU A 13 -6.64 -16.00 6.63
CA LEU A 13 -6.33 -16.76 5.42
C LEU A 13 -5.96 -15.79 4.30
N TRP A 14 -4.71 -15.84 3.87
CA TRP A 14 -4.17 -15.04 2.78
C TRP A 14 -4.10 -15.88 1.50
N ARG A 15 -4.45 -15.27 0.37
CA ARG A 15 -4.29 -15.86 -0.96
C ARG A 15 -3.28 -15.05 -1.75
N CYS A 16 -2.57 -15.72 -2.66
CA CYS A 16 -1.69 -15.02 -3.59
C CYS A 16 -2.45 -13.91 -4.36
N GLU A 17 -1.81 -12.76 -4.52
CA GLU A 17 -2.34 -11.63 -5.30
C GLU A 17 -2.63 -12.03 -6.76
N TYR A 18 -1.88 -13.01 -7.30
CA TYR A 18 -2.07 -13.53 -8.64
C TYR A 18 -2.99 -14.75 -8.72
N SER A 19 -3.69 -15.09 -7.64
CA SER A 19 -4.62 -16.24 -7.60
C SER A 19 -5.63 -16.22 -8.75
N LYS A 20 -6.15 -15.03 -9.11
CA LYS A 20 -7.06 -14.88 -10.25
C LYS A 20 -6.36 -14.87 -11.61
N LYS A 21 -5.16 -14.27 -11.70
CA LYS A 21 -4.46 -14.04 -12.97
C LYS A 21 -3.77 -15.32 -13.50
N TYR A 22 -3.18 -16.10 -12.60
CA TYR A 22 -2.40 -17.29 -12.94
C TYR A 22 -3.00 -18.58 -12.37
N ALA A 23 -4.27 -18.55 -11.93
CA ALA A 23 -4.90 -19.67 -11.21
C ALA A 23 -4.01 -20.17 -10.05
N CYS A 24 -3.32 -19.26 -9.36
CA CYS A 24 -2.38 -19.63 -8.30
C CYS A 24 -3.14 -20.11 -7.05
N HIS A 25 -2.71 -21.26 -6.53
CA HIS A 25 -3.24 -21.86 -5.30
C HIS A 25 -2.42 -21.56 -4.04
N GLY A 26 -1.28 -20.88 -4.20
CA GLY A 26 -0.43 -20.45 -3.11
C GLY A 26 -1.14 -19.50 -2.14
N GLY A 27 -0.97 -19.78 -0.85
CA GLY A 27 -1.58 -19.02 0.25
C GLY A 27 -0.78 -19.12 1.54
N LEU A 28 -1.14 -18.28 2.49
CA LEU A 28 -0.50 -18.17 3.80
C LEU A 28 -1.59 -18.12 4.88
N HIS A 29 -1.40 -18.86 5.96
CA HIS A 29 -2.24 -18.74 7.15
C HIS A 29 -1.43 -18.07 8.26
N THR A 30 -2.02 -17.04 8.87
CA THR A 30 -1.46 -16.38 10.05
C THR A 30 -2.47 -16.38 11.18
N LYS A 31 -2.01 -16.17 12.40
CA LYS A 31 -2.88 -15.76 13.51
C LYS A 31 -3.36 -14.32 13.30
N LEU A 32 -4.29 -13.85 14.14
CA LEU A 32 -4.73 -12.45 14.14
C LEU A 32 -3.58 -11.46 14.42
N ASN A 33 -2.56 -11.86 15.18
CA ASN A 33 -1.35 -11.07 15.43
C ASN A 33 -0.31 -11.16 14.29
N TYR A 34 -0.69 -11.67 13.12
CA TYR A 34 0.18 -11.90 11.96
C TYR A 34 1.31 -12.91 12.17
N GLU A 35 1.30 -13.67 13.27
CA GLU A 35 2.25 -14.76 13.48
C GLU A 35 2.02 -15.85 12.43
N PHE A 36 3.12 -16.31 11.82
CA PHE A 36 3.09 -17.36 10.80
C PHE A 36 2.55 -18.67 11.38
N ILE A 37 1.61 -19.30 10.68
CA ILE A 37 1.13 -20.65 11.02
C ILE A 37 1.66 -21.65 9.98
N LYS A 38 1.31 -21.46 8.71
CA LYS A 38 1.73 -22.33 7.60
C LYS A 38 1.50 -21.70 6.22
N THR A 39 2.22 -22.19 5.23
CA THR A 39 1.90 -22.00 3.81
C THR A 39 0.90 -23.07 3.32
N VAL A 40 0.16 -22.77 2.25
CA VAL A 40 -0.80 -23.68 1.61
C VAL A 40 -0.62 -23.61 0.10
N GLY A 41 -0.43 -24.75 -0.54
CA GLY A 41 -0.19 -24.83 -1.98
C GLY A 41 1.16 -24.24 -2.40
N GLU A 42 1.57 -24.52 -3.63
CA GLU A 42 2.79 -23.99 -4.22
C GLU A 42 2.49 -22.90 -5.26
N HIS A 43 3.48 -22.05 -5.54
CA HIS A 43 3.41 -21.02 -6.56
C HIS A 43 3.88 -21.57 -7.92
N GLU A 44 3.25 -22.65 -8.40
CA GLU A 44 3.70 -23.38 -9.59
C GLU A 44 3.55 -22.56 -10.90
N ASN A 45 2.53 -21.72 -10.97
CA ASN A 45 2.11 -21.06 -12.21
C ASN A 45 2.68 -19.64 -12.39
N HIS A 46 3.51 -19.16 -11.45
CA HIS A 46 4.18 -17.88 -11.57
C HIS A 46 5.39 -17.80 -10.66
N THR A 47 6.37 -16.98 -11.04
CA THR A 47 7.48 -16.60 -10.17
C THR A 47 7.20 -15.27 -9.47
N GLY A 48 7.83 -15.05 -8.32
CA GLY A 48 7.89 -13.73 -7.72
C GLY A 48 8.74 -12.80 -8.58
N ASN A 49 8.31 -11.54 -8.72
CA ASN A 49 9.11 -10.50 -9.36
C ASN A 49 9.65 -9.53 -8.28
N PRO A 50 10.88 -9.73 -7.79
CA PRO A 50 11.44 -8.90 -6.72
C PRO A 50 11.54 -7.42 -7.11
N ARG A 51 11.66 -7.12 -8.41
CA ARG A 51 11.69 -5.74 -8.89
C ARG A 51 10.32 -5.06 -8.79
N CYS A 52 9.24 -5.79 -9.07
CA CYS A 52 7.88 -5.28 -8.87
C CYS A 52 7.61 -5.02 -7.38
N GLU A 53 8.05 -5.91 -6.49
CA GLU A 53 7.89 -5.72 -5.05
C GLU A 53 8.68 -4.51 -4.55
N ALA A 54 9.93 -4.36 -4.98
CA ALA A 54 10.76 -3.20 -4.64
C ALA A 54 10.16 -1.88 -5.17
N THR A 55 9.65 -1.89 -6.40
CA THR A 55 8.94 -0.75 -7.00
C THR A 55 7.67 -0.41 -6.21
N ARG A 56 6.89 -1.40 -5.79
CA ARG A 56 5.71 -1.18 -4.95
C ARG A 56 6.08 -0.55 -3.61
N LYS A 57 7.09 -1.08 -2.92
CA LYS A 57 7.62 -0.52 -1.67
C LYS A 57 8.08 0.92 -1.83
N TYR A 58 8.73 1.24 -2.95
CA TYR A 58 9.12 2.61 -3.27
C TYR A 58 7.90 3.56 -3.34
N TYR A 59 6.84 3.18 -4.07
CA TYR A 59 5.62 4.00 -4.16
C TYR A 59 4.89 4.12 -2.83
N GLU A 60 4.88 3.06 -2.01
CA GLU A 60 4.31 3.09 -0.66
C GLU A 60 5.07 4.07 0.25
N GLN A 61 6.40 4.01 0.25
CA GLN A 61 7.24 4.95 0.99
C GLN A 61 7.06 6.39 0.47
N LEU A 62 7.07 6.58 -0.85
CA LEU A 62 6.86 7.89 -1.47
C LEU A 62 5.52 8.50 -1.09
N ARG A 63 4.48 7.68 -1.02
CA ARG A 63 3.17 8.10 -0.56
C ARG A 63 3.23 8.50 0.91
N GLN A 64 3.71 7.64 1.80
CA GLN A 64 3.81 7.96 3.23
C GLN A 64 4.56 9.27 3.49
N GLU A 65 5.72 9.45 2.87
CA GLU A 65 6.52 10.69 2.98
C GLU A 65 5.77 11.90 2.42
N SER A 66 5.04 11.74 1.31
CA SER A 66 4.27 12.85 0.72
C SER A 66 3.12 13.32 1.60
N GLU A 67 2.53 12.41 2.38
CA GLU A 67 1.41 12.66 3.27
C GLU A 67 1.90 13.27 4.60
N GLN A 68 3.03 12.80 5.11
CA GLN A 68 3.63 13.30 6.36
C GLN A 68 4.39 14.61 6.18
N ASN A 69 4.93 14.87 4.98
CA ASN A 69 5.82 15.99 4.74
C ASN A 69 5.30 16.93 3.65
N GLN A 70 5.21 18.23 3.95
CA GLN A 70 4.78 19.28 3.01
C GLN A 70 5.94 19.93 2.21
N THR A 71 7.18 19.47 2.39
CA THR A 71 8.37 19.99 1.70
C THR A 71 8.24 19.90 0.17
N ASN A 72 9.06 20.64 -0.58
CA ASN A 72 9.07 20.59 -2.04
C ASN A 72 9.12 19.13 -2.55
N PRO A 73 8.23 18.71 -3.47
CA PRO A 73 8.22 17.37 -4.06
C PRO A 73 9.57 16.91 -4.60
N HIS A 74 10.42 17.84 -5.06
CA HIS A 74 11.76 17.52 -5.50
C HIS A 74 12.66 16.99 -4.38
N ASN A 75 12.58 17.58 -3.18
CA ASN A 75 13.40 17.21 -2.03
C ASN A 75 13.00 15.83 -1.51
N ILE A 76 11.70 15.53 -1.48
CA ILE A 76 11.18 14.20 -1.12
C ILE A 76 11.74 13.13 -2.06
N LEU A 77 11.73 13.40 -3.38
CA LEU A 77 12.31 12.47 -4.35
C LEU A 77 13.81 12.27 -4.15
N ILE A 78 14.56 13.34 -3.87
CA ILE A 78 16.00 13.23 -3.59
C ILE A 78 16.21 12.32 -2.37
N GLN A 79 15.49 12.55 -1.28
CA GLN A 79 15.65 11.80 -0.03
C GLN A 79 15.39 10.31 -0.24
N ILE A 80 14.28 9.96 -0.90
CA ILE A 80 13.90 8.56 -1.09
C ILE A 80 14.84 7.88 -2.09
N ASN A 81 15.29 8.58 -3.14
CA ASN A 81 16.12 7.98 -4.17
C ASN A 81 17.52 7.56 -3.69
N ILE A 82 18.04 8.10 -2.58
CA ILE A 82 19.38 7.79 -2.06
C ILE A 82 19.58 6.28 -1.81
N GLY A 83 18.52 5.55 -1.41
CA GLY A 83 18.60 4.12 -1.09
C GLY A 83 18.06 3.17 -2.16
N VAL A 84 17.68 3.66 -3.34
CA VAL A 84 16.99 2.84 -4.36
C VAL A 84 18.00 2.25 -5.34
N PRO A 85 18.05 0.91 -5.51
CA PRO A 85 18.89 0.26 -6.52
C PRO A 85 18.57 0.73 -7.94
N ASP A 86 19.59 0.82 -8.80
CA ASP A 86 19.42 1.29 -10.19
C ASP A 86 18.43 0.43 -10.99
N GLU A 87 18.39 -0.87 -10.73
CA GLU A 87 17.44 -1.79 -11.36
C GLU A 87 15.98 -1.43 -11.09
N VAL A 88 15.69 -0.87 -9.91
CA VAL A 88 14.35 -0.41 -9.53
C VAL A 88 14.07 0.95 -10.17
N ARG A 89 15.08 1.84 -10.24
CA ARG A 89 14.96 3.17 -10.86
C ARG A 89 14.52 3.10 -12.32
N ILE A 90 14.97 2.09 -13.06
CA ILE A 90 14.59 1.85 -14.46
C ILE A 90 13.08 1.57 -14.59
N GLN A 91 12.44 1.01 -13.56
CA GLN A 91 11.00 0.71 -13.55
C GLN A 91 10.12 1.85 -13.05
N LEU A 92 10.72 2.92 -12.50
CA LEU A 92 9.98 4.05 -11.97
C LEU A 92 9.42 4.91 -13.11
N SER A 93 8.30 5.58 -12.81
CA SER A 93 7.78 6.61 -13.70
C SER A 93 8.68 7.84 -13.69
N SER A 94 8.52 8.72 -14.69
CA SER A 94 9.35 9.92 -14.78
C SER A 94 9.23 10.80 -13.53
N ASN A 95 10.29 11.54 -13.20
CA ASN A 95 10.29 12.48 -12.08
C ASN A 95 9.12 13.48 -12.12
N HIS A 96 8.68 13.87 -13.32
CA HIS A 96 7.50 14.70 -13.50
C HIS A 96 6.23 14.00 -12.99
N HIS A 97 6.01 12.74 -13.35
CA HIS A 97 4.88 11.95 -12.86
C HIS A 97 4.94 11.75 -11.35
N LEU A 98 6.10 11.43 -10.80
CA LEU A 98 6.27 11.24 -9.36
C LEU A 98 5.93 12.53 -8.59
N LYS A 99 6.40 13.70 -9.04
CA LYS A 99 6.03 15.00 -8.44
C LYS A 99 4.53 15.29 -8.53
N ARG A 100 3.89 14.91 -9.63
CA ARG A 100 2.42 15.06 -9.79
C ARG A 100 1.67 14.19 -8.78
N ASN A 101 2.12 12.95 -8.58
CA ASN A 101 1.51 12.04 -7.60
C ASN A 101 1.63 12.59 -6.17
N ILE A 102 2.81 13.09 -5.77
CA ILE A 102 3.02 13.73 -4.46
C ILE A 102 1.99 14.85 -4.23
N ARG A 103 1.81 15.75 -5.21
CA ARG A 103 0.85 16.86 -5.09
C ARG A 103 -0.59 16.36 -4.95
N ARG A 104 -0.95 15.35 -5.74
CA ARG A 104 -2.28 14.74 -5.71
C ARG A 104 -2.57 14.09 -4.36
N TRP A 105 -1.65 13.28 -3.82
CA TRP A 105 -1.85 12.62 -2.52
C TRP A 105 -2.02 13.62 -1.38
N ARG A 106 -1.31 14.75 -1.41
CA ARG A 106 -1.53 15.85 -0.47
C ARG A 106 -2.92 16.44 -0.58
N GLN A 107 -3.41 16.66 -1.80
CA GLN A 107 -4.75 17.19 -2.06
C GLN A 107 -5.85 16.25 -1.56
N GLU A 108 -5.67 14.94 -1.75
CA GLU A 108 -6.59 13.90 -1.25
C GLU A 108 -6.70 13.96 0.29
N ASN A 109 -5.60 14.26 0.98
CA ASN A 109 -5.58 14.41 2.44
C ASN A 109 -6.03 15.78 2.96
N THR A 110 -6.09 16.82 2.12
CA THR A 110 -6.61 18.16 2.49
C THR A 110 -8.09 18.32 2.17
N THR A 111 -8.87 17.24 2.08
CA THR A 111 -10.31 17.35 1.83
C THR A 111 -10.98 18.10 3.00
N GLU A 112 -11.19 19.41 2.80
CA GLU A 112 -12.20 20.19 3.52
C GLU A 112 -13.55 19.48 3.39
N PRO A 113 -14.38 19.47 4.45
CA PRO A 113 -15.71 18.87 4.37
C PRO A 113 -16.48 19.49 3.20
N THR A 114 -17.11 18.65 2.40
CA THR A 114 -17.98 19.06 1.30
C THR A 114 -18.93 20.15 1.80
N PRO A 115 -18.98 21.36 1.19
CA PRO A 115 -19.87 22.41 1.66
C PRO A 115 -21.32 21.93 1.53
N THR A 116 -21.89 21.53 2.67
CA THR A 116 -23.31 21.16 2.76
C THR A 116 -24.10 22.43 2.97
N ASN A 117 -24.25 23.25 1.93
CA ASN A 117 -25.31 24.26 1.92
C ASN A 117 -25.63 24.74 0.51
N ILE A 118 -26.66 24.15 -0.09
CA ILE A 118 -27.39 24.74 -1.20
C ILE A 118 -28.70 25.27 -0.61
N ASN A 119 -28.62 26.39 0.10
CA ASN A 119 -29.79 27.24 0.36
C ASN A 119 -29.42 28.63 -0.18
N PHE A 120 -29.69 28.84 -1.47
CA PHE A 120 -29.71 30.17 -2.03
C PHE A 120 -31.01 30.86 -1.58
N PRO A 121 -30.96 31.97 -0.85
CA PRO A 121 -32.17 32.77 -0.64
C PRO A 121 -32.61 33.34 -2.00
N VAL A 122 -33.78 32.92 -2.46
CA VAL A 122 -34.49 33.64 -3.52
C VAL A 122 -34.93 34.97 -2.92
N ILE A 123 -34.34 36.06 -3.38
CA ILE A 123 -34.78 37.42 -3.03
C ILE A 123 -36.03 37.70 -3.89
N PRO A 124 -37.16 38.15 -3.29
CA PRO A 124 -38.42 38.42 -4.00
C PRO A 124 -38.33 39.59 -4.98
#